data_AF-A0A969QVM5-F1
#
_entry.id   AF-A0A969QVM5-F1
#
_cell.length_a   1.000
_cell.length_b   1.000
_cell.length_c   1.000
_cell.angle_alpha   90.00
_cell.angle_beta   90.00
_cell.angle_gamma   90.00
#
_symmetry.space_group_name_H-M   'P 1'
#
loop_
_entity.id
_entity.type
_entity.pdbx_description
1 polymer ?
#
loop_
_entity_poly.entity_id
_entity_poly.type
_entity_poly.pdbx_seq_one_letter_code
_entity_poly.pdbx_strand_id
1 'polypeptide(L)'
;MFLSLSSHLWKGIQHPFVILRHLKSRASAFLAVLFPRFSSFRSGIADSNGDGLSDFWEKANNGGELFDANFDPLADPDADRWTNAQEAVAGTDPLKPNPPTGFVQVKITHKPAVYTAPTNGDPPTLITPESFTARWPTVVGKQYTLESSATLDGAAWSKVGIPRLANGTELSIDIAAPLAGGAFPDRLFWRVVIADRDDDFDTLTNYEESIIGSKPYSWDSDGDSIGDTAEYDLYHTSSISRDTDLDGVSDFDEIMRNFMLLCYS
;
A
#
# COMPACT_ATOMS: atom_id res chain seq x y z
N MET A 1 35.82 31.26 -12.75
CA MET A 1 35.15 31.26 -14.07
C MET A 1 33.79 30.64 -13.86
N PHE A 2 32.78 31.48 -13.67
CA PHE A 2 31.39 31.08 -13.52
C PHE A 2 30.86 30.64 -14.89
N LEU A 3 30.28 29.45 -14.97
CA LEU A 3 29.42 29.08 -16.09
C LEU A 3 28.03 28.79 -15.54
N SER A 4 27.16 29.76 -15.81
CA SER A 4 25.70 29.68 -15.77
C SER A 4 25.21 28.68 -16.82
N LEU A 5 24.21 27.86 -16.46
CA LEU A 5 23.32 27.24 -17.42
C LEU A 5 21.87 27.32 -16.89
N SER A 6 21.22 28.38 -17.36
CA SER A 6 19.83 28.50 -17.82
C SER A 6 18.83 27.44 -17.35
N SER A 7 17.95 27.87 -16.45
CA SER A 7 16.59 27.38 -16.29
C SER A 7 15.80 27.51 -17.59
N HIS A 8 15.30 26.43 -18.18
CA HIS A 8 14.06 26.43 -18.97
C HIS A 8 13.52 25.01 -19.14
N LEU A 9 12.24 24.86 -18.75
CA LEU A 9 11.29 23.79 -19.08
C LEU A 9 11.61 22.39 -18.53
N TRP A 10 10.87 21.97 -17.51
CA TRP A 10 9.97 20.82 -17.55
C TRP A 10 8.99 20.93 -16.37
N LYS A 11 7.70 21.17 -16.69
CA LYS A 11 6.56 21.01 -15.77
C LYS A 11 6.18 19.53 -15.80
N GLY A 12 5.97 18.90 -14.64
CA GLY A 12 5.25 17.63 -14.56
C GLY A 12 5.79 16.63 -13.54
N ILE A 13 5.09 16.59 -12.40
CA ILE A 13 4.81 15.42 -11.54
C ILE A 13 5.99 14.95 -10.64
N GLN A 14 5.75 15.02 -9.32
CA GLN A 14 6.65 14.66 -8.23
C GLN A 14 6.01 13.53 -7.42
N HIS A 15 6.83 12.61 -6.91
CA HIS A 15 6.45 11.42 -6.14
C HIS A 15 7.59 10.96 -5.19
N PRO A 16 7.32 10.05 -4.24
CA PRO A 16 8.24 9.69 -3.15
C PRO A 16 8.65 8.21 -3.11
N PHE A 17 9.92 7.92 -2.81
CA PHE A 17 10.46 6.57 -2.58
C PHE A 17 11.56 6.56 -1.51
N VAL A 18 11.70 5.45 -0.80
CA VAL A 18 12.85 5.17 0.09
C VAL A 18 13.90 4.39 -0.68
N ILE A 19 15.11 4.95 -0.82
CA ILE A 19 16.22 4.33 -1.56
C ILE A 19 17.32 3.94 -0.57
N LEU A 20 17.53 2.63 -0.41
CA LEU A 20 18.59 2.08 0.45
C LEU A 20 19.69 1.43 -0.41
N ARG A 21 20.94 1.83 -0.16
CA ARG A 21 22.14 1.29 -0.79
C ARG A 21 22.85 0.34 0.17
N HIS A 22 23.23 -0.85 -0.30
CA HIS A 22 24.27 -1.65 0.36
C HIS A 22 25.64 -1.32 -0.27
N LEU A 23 26.64 -0.90 0.52
CA LEU A 23 28.04 -0.87 0.09
C LEU A 23 28.82 -1.98 0.78
N LYS A 24 29.58 -2.75 0.00
CA LYS A 24 30.77 -3.42 0.52
C LYS A 24 31.82 -2.35 0.86
N SER A 25 31.94 -2.03 2.15
CA SER A 25 32.96 -1.20 2.78
C SER A 25 32.78 0.34 2.77
N ARG A 26 33.04 0.87 3.97
CA ARG A 26 33.12 2.26 4.47
C ARG A 26 33.16 3.38 3.41
N ALA A 27 32.07 4.17 3.30
CA ALA A 27 32.06 5.65 3.29
C ALA A 27 30.70 6.19 2.79
N SER A 28 30.15 7.14 3.57
CA SER A 28 29.13 8.17 3.29
C SER A 28 27.90 7.85 2.43
N ALA A 29 26.73 7.96 3.06
CA ALA A 29 25.41 7.91 2.44
C ALA A 29 25.16 9.15 1.56
N PHE A 30 24.61 8.96 0.36
CA PHE A 30 24.01 10.02 -0.44
C PHE A 30 22.73 9.53 -1.14
N LEU A 31 21.74 10.41 -1.13
CA LEU A 31 20.36 10.32 -1.59
C LEU A 31 20.27 10.63 -3.10
N ALA A 32 19.54 9.84 -3.88
CA ALA A 32 19.18 10.16 -5.27
C ALA A 32 17.81 9.54 -5.58
N VAL A 33 16.90 10.30 -6.21
CA VAL A 33 15.46 10.01 -6.44
C VAL A 33 15.19 9.75 -7.94
N LEU A 34 14.33 8.78 -8.30
CA LEU A 34 13.84 8.54 -9.68
C LEU A 34 12.47 7.79 -9.72
N PHE A 35 11.64 8.07 -10.75
CA PHE A 35 10.15 7.91 -10.82
C PHE A 35 9.58 6.68 -11.60
N PRO A 36 8.29 6.25 -11.40
CA PRO A 36 7.75 4.94 -11.80
C PRO A 36 6.66 4.95 -12.92
N ARG A 37 6.21 3.73 -13.31
CA ARG A 37 5.04 3.41 -14.16
C ARG A 37 3.95 2.71 -13.35
N PHE A 38 2.68 3.00 -13.63
CA PHE A 38 1.51 2.34 -13.05
C PHE A 38 0.82 1.43 -14.06
N SER A 39 0.33 0.28 -13.58
CA SER A 39 -0.62 -0.57 -14.29
C SER A 39 -2.01 -0.26 -13.73
N SER A 40 -2.86 0.36 -14.55
CA SER A 40 -4.25 0.67 -14.24
C SER A 40 -5.09 -0.61 -14.18
N PHE A 41 -5.39 -1.08 -12.98
CA PHE A 41 -6.58 -1.89 -12.72
C PHE A 41 -7.58 -0.97 -12.01
N ARG A 42 -8.83 -0.90 -12.50
CA ARG A 42 -9.93 -0.25 -11.79
C ARG A 42 -10.06 -0.95 -10.45
N SER A 43 -9.70 -0.28 -9.37
CA SER A 43 -9.90 -0.75 -8.00
C SER A 43 -11.35 -0.49 -7.64
N GLY A 44 -12.08 -1.49 -7.14
CA GLY A 44 -13.33 -1.27 -6.43
C GLY A 44 -13.01 -0.43 -5.21
N ILE A 45 -13.46 0.82 -5.21
CA ILE A 45 -13.21 1.82 -4.18
C ILE A 45 -14.55 2.53 -3.98
N ALA A 46 -14.94 2.79 -2.73
CA ALA A 46 -16.09 3.64 -2.45
C ALA A 46 -15.70 5.08 -2.78
N ASP A 47 -16.37 5.68 -3.77
CA ASP A 47 -16.04 7.00 -4.35
C ASP A 47 -17.35 7.71 -4.71
N SER A 48 -18.08 8.17 -3.69
CA SER A 48 -19.41 8.78 -3.85
C SER A 48 -19.34 10.14 -4.56
N ASN A 49 -18.24 10.87 -4.41
CA ASN A 49 -18.05 12.20 -5.00
C ASN A 49 -17.41 12.13 -6.41
N GLY A 50 -16.89 10.97 -6.83
CA GLY A 50 -16.35 10.71 -8.16
C GLY A 50 -14.99 11.36 -8.42
N ASP A 51 -14.24 11.70 -7.36
CA ASP A 51 -12.92 12.31 -7.47
C ASP A 51 -11.79 11.27 -7.59
N GLY A 52 -12.10 9.99 -7.39
CA GLY A 52 -11.15 8.88 -7.46
C GLY A 52 -10.34 8.65 -6.18
N LEU A 53 -10.74 9.26 -5.06
CA LEU A 53 -10.28 8.98 -3.71
C LEU A 53 -11.30 8.09 -2.98
N SER A 54 -10.86 7.43 -1.91
CA SER A 54 -11.74 6.58 -1.10
C SER A 54 -12.52 7.42 -0.11
N ASP A 55 -13.84 7.32 -0.12
CA ASP A 55 -14.75 7.96 0.85
C ASP A 55 -14.30 7.67 2.29
N PHE A 56 -13.87 6.44 2.57
CA PHE A 56 -13.41 6.03 3.90
C PHE A 56 -12.11 6.72 4.29
N TRP A 57 -11.16 6.82 3.36
CA TRP A 57 -9.90 7.51 3.60
C TRP A 57 -10.13 9.02 3.77
N GLU A 58 -11.02 9.63 3.00
CA GLU A 58 -11.37 11.04 3.13
C GLU A 58 -12.01 11.31 4.49
N LYS A 59 -13.04 10.55 4.88
CA LYS A 59 -13.71 10.69 6.19
C LYS A 59 -12.72 10.52 7.34
N ALA A 60 -11.77 9.59 7.24
CA ALA A 60 -10.74 9.40 8.25
C ALA A 60 -9.81 10.62 8.42
N ASN A 61 -9.60 11.40 7.36
CA ASN A 61 -8.69 12.55 7.34
C ASN A 61 -9.40 13.92 7.38
N ASN A 62 -10.73 13.95 7.23
CA ASN A 62 -11.53 15.17 7.20
C ASN A 62 -12.69 15.14 8.23
N GLY A 63 -12.41 14.61 9.42
CA GLY A 63 -13.33 14.70 10.56
C GLY A 63 -14.67 13.99 10.38
N GLY A 64 -14.72 12.95 9.54
CA GLY A 64 -15.93 12.17 9.25
C GLY A 64 -16.68 12.61 8.00
N GLU A 65 -16.21 13.63 7.29
CA GLU A 65 -16.82 14.16 6.07
C GLU A 65 -15.96 13.85 4.84
N LEU A 66 -16.56 13.83 3.64
CA LEU A 66 -15.80 13.79 2.39
C LEU A 66 -15.08 15.12 2.17
N PHE A 67 -13.94 15.13 1.47
CA PHE A 67 -13.37 16.40 1.03
C PHE A 67 -14.28 17.01 -0.05
N ASP A 68 -14.25 18.34 -0.17
CA ASP A 68 -15.06 19.03 -1.17
C ASP A 68 -14.51 18.83 -2.59
N ALA A 69 -15.33 19.11 -3.61
CA ALA A 69 -14.99 18.88 -5.01
C ALA A 69 -13.76 19.66 -5.54
N ASN A 70 -13.18 20.60 -4.77
CA ASN A 70 -11.94 21.29 -5.11
C ASN A 70 -10.70 20.60 -4.53
N PHE A 71 -10.85 19.53 -3.75
CA PHE A 71 -9.76 18.75 -3.21
C PHE A 71 -9.15 17.87 -4.31
N ASP A 72 -8.21 18.44 -5.06
CA ASP A 72 -7.59 17.79 -6.22
C ASP A 72 -6.76 16.55 -5.79
N PRO A 73 -7.05 15.33 -6.30
CA PRO A 73 -6.27 14.12 -6.02
C PRO A 73 -4.77 14.23 -6.38
N LEU A 74 -4.41 15.15 -7.27
CA LEU A 74 -3.05 15.41 -7.71
C LEU A 74 -2.38 16.57 -6.95
N ALA A 75 -3.09 17.25 -6.05
CA ALA A 75 -2.51 18.28 -5.19
C ALA A 75 -1.69 17.69 -4.06
N ASP A 76 -0.84 18.55 -3.49
CA ASP A 76 0.07 18.30 -2.36
C ASP A 76 -0.15 19.44 -1.34
N PRO A 77 -1.19 19.34 -0.49
CA PRO A 77 -1.59 20.43 0.40
C PRO A 77 -0.57 20.73 1.50
N ASP A 78 0.20 19.73 1.92
CA ASP A 78 1.15 19.82 3.02
C ASP A 78 2.62 20.01 2.58
N ALA A 79 2.85 20.01 1.26
CA ALA A 79 4.12 20.28 0.58
C ALA A 79 5.23 19.24 0.85
N ASP A 80 4.85 17.98 1.08
CA ASP A 80 5.78 16.87 1.32
C ASP A 80 6.17 16.09 0.05
N ARG A 81 5.59 16.47 -1.10
CA ARG A 81 5.74 15.86 -2.44
C ARG A 81 5.02 14.54 -2.66
N TRP A 82 4.06 14.21 -1.80
CA TRP A 82 3.05 13.20 -2.04
C TRP A 82 1.80 13.92 -2.56
N THR A 83 1.13 13.32 -3.54
CA THR A 83 -0.21 13.81 -3.88
C THR A 83 -1.25 13.13 -3.02
N ASN A 84 -2.40 13.76 -2.84
CA ASN A 84 -3.55 13.19 -2.11
C ASN A 84 -3.87 11.74 -2.53
N ALA A 85 -3.89 11.44 -3.83
CA ALA A 85 -4.11 10.08 -4.34
C ALA A 85 -3.01 9.09 -3.91
N GLN A 86 -1.76 9.53 -3.80
CA GLN A 86 -0.68 8.68 -3.31
C GLN A 86 -0.82 8.40 -1.82
N GLU A 87 -1.27 9.40 -1.07
CA GLU A 87 -1.52 9.29 0.36
C GLU A 87 -2.72 8.41 0.66
N ALA A 88 -3.77 8.46 -0.16
CA ALA A 88 -4.91 7.56 -0.10
C ALA A 88 -4.48 6.09 -0.27
N VAL A 89 -3.68 5.79 -1.29
CA VAL A 89 -3.14 4.43 -1.51
C VAL A 89 -2.16 4.04 -0.40
N ALA A 90 -1.41 5.00 0.15
CA ALA A 90 -0.49 4.77 1.25
C ALA A 90 -1.17 4.57 2.61
N GLY A 91 -2.37 5.12 2.79
CA GLY A 91 -3.04 5.25 4.08
C GLY A 91 -2.41 6.32 4.98
N THR A 92 -1.86 7.40 4.41
CA THR A 92 -1.32 8.57 5.15
C THR A 92 -2.33 9.72 5.18
N ASP A 93 -2.02 10.78 5.94
CA ASP A 93 -2.90 11.94 6.14
C ASP A 93 -2.48 13.08 5.21
N PRO A 94 -3.35 13.54 4.30
CA PRO A 94 -2.99 14.49 3.24
C PRO A 94 -2.70 15.92 3.69
N LEU A 95 -2.91 16.19 4.99
CA LEU A 95 -2.67 17.48 5.60
C LEU A 95 -1.49 17.44 6.57
N LYS A 96 -0.77 16.31 6.67
CA LYS A 96 0.34 16.08 7.60
C LYS A 96 1.59 15.57 6.88
N PRO A 97 2.67 16.39 6.84
CA PRO A 97 3.86 16.06 6.06
C PRO A 97 4.47 14.70 6.43
N ASN A 98 4.59 13.82 5.45
CA ASN A 98 5.35 12.59 5.59
C ASN A 98 6.85 12.89 5.70
N PRO A 99 7.62 12.06 6.41
CA PRO A 99 9.05 12.27 6.51
C PRO A 99 9.71 12.19 5.12
N PRO A 100 10.78 12.97 4.85
CA PRO A 100 11.48 12.94 3.56
C PRO A 100 12.04 11.57 3.17
N THR A 101 12.17 10.67 4.14
CA THR A 101 12.56 9.28 3.95
C THR A 101 11.40 8.39 3.49
N GLY A 102 10.22 8.95 3.21
CA GLY A 102 8.97 8.24 2.96
C GLY A 102 8.31 7.70 4.24
N PHE A 103 7.01 7.44 4.20
CA PHE A 103 6.27 6.91 5.35
C PHE A 103 6.63 5.44 5.66
N VAL A 104 6.87 4.62 4.62
CA VAL A 104 7.36 3.24 4.79
C VAL A 104 8.86 3.26 5.03
N GLN A 105 9.26 3.47 6.28
CA GLN A 105 10.66 3.37 6.68
C GLN A 105 11.09 1.90 6.77
N VAL A 106 11.62 1.37 5.66
CA VAL A 106 12.11 -0.02 5.62
C VAL A 106 13.38 -0.16 6.47
N LYS A 107 13.29 -0.91 7.56
CA LYS A 107 14.42 -1.31 8.40
C LYS A 107 15.08 -2.56 7.82
N ILE A 108 16.30 -2.40 7.31
CA ILE A 108 17.13 -3.51 6.83
C ILE A 108 18.06 -3.99 7.93
N THR A 109 18.06 -5.28 8.21
CA THR A 109 19.00 -5.95 9.11
C THR A 109 19.84 -6.95 8.31
N HIS A 110 21.14 -6.74 8.24
CA HIS A 110 22.07 -7.69 7.62
C HIS A 110 22.35 -8.86 8.59
N LYS A 111 22.24 -10.08 8.09
CA LYS A 111 22.58 -11.34 8.75
C LYS A 111 23.78 -11.98 8.02
N PRO A 112 25.00 -11.84 8.56
CA PRO A 112 26.20 -12.35 7.91
C PRO A 112 26.16 -13.87 7.70
N ALA A 113 26.83 -14.34 6.64
CA ALA A 113 27.08 -15.76 6.45
C ALA A 113 27.89 -16.35 7.62
N VAL A 114 27.54 -17.56 8.04
CA VAL A 114 28.26 -18.30 9.08
C VAL A 114 29.02 -19.45 8.42
N TYR A 115 30.28 -19.62 8.78
CA TYR A 115 31.16 -20.68 8.27
C TYR A 115 31.66 -21.56 9.41
N THR A 116 32.01 -22.81 9.10
CA THR A 116 32.76 -23.67 10.01
C THR A 116 34.17 -23.12 10.25
N ALA A 117 34.77 -23.48 11.38
CA ALA A 117 36.18 -23.20 11.59
C ALA A 117 37.03 -24.07 10.62
N PRO A 118 38.11 -23.52 10.04
CA PRO A 118 39.03 -24.31 9.22
C PRO A 118 39.62 -25.44 10.06
N THR A 119 39.62 -26.66 9.51
CA THR A 119 40.11 -27.87 10.21
C THR A 119 41.17 -28.55 9.36
N ASN A 120 42.37 -28.80 9.90
CA ASN A 120 43.44 -29.58 9.27
C ASN A 120 43.81 -29.19 7.81
N GLY A 121 43.69 -27.92 7.45
CA GLY A 121 43.98 -27.44 6.09
C GLY A 121 42.78 -27.43 5.14
N ASP A 122 41.62 -27.93 5.58
CA ASP A 122 40.37 -27.79 4.84
C ASP A 122 39.84 -26.35 4.92
N PRO A 123 39.33 -25.80 3.81
CA PRO A 123 38.73 -24.47 3.79
C PRO A 123 37.44 -24.44 4.64
N PRO A 124 37.08 -23.28 5.22
CA PRO A 124 35.80 -23.09 5.90
C PRO A 124 34.61 -23.46 5.00
N THR A 125 33.68 -24.24 5.52
CA THR A 125 32.43 -24.61 4.83
C THR A 125 31.29 -23.70 5.28
N LEU A 126 30.45 -23.27 4.33
CA LEU A 126 29.29 -22.43 4.61
C LEU A 126 28.24 -23.21 5.43
N ILE A 127 27.84 -22.68 6.58
CA ILE A 127 26.77 -23.24 7.43
C ILE A 127 25.44 -22.55 7.10
N THR A 128 25.43 -21.21 7.16
CA THR A 128 24.25 -20.42 6.80
C THR A 128 24.64 -19.35 5.78
N PRO A 129 23.89 -19.22 4.67
CA PRO A 129 24.15 -18.18 3.69
C PRO A 129 23.92 -16.79 4.31
N GLU A 130 24.53 -15.78 3.68
CA GLU A 130 24.25 -14.39 3.98
C GLU A 130 22.76 -14.11 3.70
N SER A 131 22.15 -13.25 4.51
CA SER A 131 20.76 -12.84 4.29
C SER A 131 20.51 -11.44 4.83
N PHE A 132 19.39 -10.88 4.41
CA PHE A 132 18.90 -9.60 4.89
C PHE A 132 17.46 -9.75 5.36
N THR A 133 17.08 -9.02 6.39
CA THR A 133 15.68 -8.89 6.78
C THR A 133 15.23 -7.48 6.51
N ALA A 134 14.19 -7.32 5.70
CA ALA A 134 13.50 -6.06 5.49
C ALA A 134 12.23 -6.02 6.35
N ARG A 135 12.03 -4.94 7.11
CA ARG A 135 10.85 -4.76 7.97
C ARG A 135 10.25 -3.37 7.84
N TRP A 136 8.92 -3.27 7.86
CA TRP A 136 8.21 -1.98 7.84
C TRP A 136 6.80 -2.09 8.45
N PRO A 137 6.27 -1.00 9.03
CA PRO A 137 4.88 -0.96 9.49
C PRO A 137 3.91 -1.08 8.32
N THR A 138 2.71 -1.60 8.57
CA THR A 138 1.69 -1.75 7.54
C THR A 138 0.33 -1.24 8.00
N VAL A 139 -0.52 -0.89 7.04
CA VAL A 139 -1.94 -0.57 7.22
C VAL A 139 -2.76 -1.82 6.90
N VAL A 140 -3.75 -2.16 7.73
CA VAL A 140 -4.65 -3.30 7.53
C VAL A 140 -5.30 -3.20 6.14
N GLY A 141 -5.50 -4.33 5.44
CA GLY A 141 -6.22 -4.36 4.16
C GLY A 141 -5.43 -3.89 2.95
N LYS A 142 -4.32 -3.15 3.14
CA LYS A 142 -3.45 -2.75 2.03
C LYS A 142 -2.48 -3.87 1.64
N GLN A 143 -2.14 -3.98 0.35
CA GLN A 143 -1.19 -4.96 -0.14
C GLN A 143 0.20 -4.35 -0.33
N TYR A 144 1.24 -5.03 0.17
CA TYR A 144 2.63 -4.60 0.06
C TYR A 144 3.44 -5.56 -0.80
N THR A 145 4.17 -5.03 -1.78
CA THR A 145 5.12 -5.77 -2.62
C THR A 145 6.51 -5.17 -2.46
N LEU A 146 7.47 -5.98 -2.00
CA LEU A 146 8.87 -5.58 -2.03
C LEU A 146 9.41 -5.79 -3.43
N GLU A 147 10.10 -4.78 -3.97
CA GLU A 147 10.78 -4.87 -5.24
C GLU A 147 12.24 -4.46 -5.10
N SER A 148 13.07 -5.01 -5.98
CA SER A 148 14.50 -4.69 -6.05
C SER A 148 14.93 -4.35 -7.47
N SER A 149 15.96 -3.52 -7.57
CA SER A 149 16.65 -3.24 -8.83
C SER A 149 18.15 -3.10 -8.62
N ALA A 150 18.92 -3.39 -9.67
CA ALA A 150 20.37 -3.17 -9.67
C ALA A 150 20.73 -1.69 -9.92
N THR A 151 19.81 -0.89 -10.46
CA THR A 151 20.01 0.54 -10.76
C THR A 151 18.80 1.38 -10.36
N LEU A 152 18.97 2.70 -10.32
CA LEU A 152 17.89 3.66 -10.01
C LEU A 152 17.32 4.36 -11.25
N ASP A 153 17.98 4.23 -12.40
CA ASP A 153 17.78 5.02 -13.63
C ASP A 153 16.72 4.45 -14.56
N GLY A 154 15.59 4.00 -14.00
CA GLY A 154 14.45 3.51 -14.79
C GLY A 154 14.59 2.06 -15.29
N ALA A 155 15.50 1.29 -14.68
CA ALA A 155 15.57 -0.15 -14.91
C ALA A 155 14.32 -0.89 -14.42
N ALA A 156 14.11 -2.10 -14.96
CA ALA A 156 13.07 -3.00 -14.51
C ALA A 156 13.25 -3.30 -13.02
N TRP A 157 12.18 -3.13 -12.25
CA TRP A 157 12.09 -3.55 -10.86
C TRP A 157 11.56 -4.98 -10.83
N SER A 158 12.20 -5.82 -10.04
CA SER A 158 11.83 -7.22 -9.87
C SER A 158 11.23 -7.44 -8.50
N LYS A 159 10.08 -8.12 -8.45
CA LYS A 159 9.43 -8.50 -7.19
C LYS A 159 10.35 -9.40 -6.36
N VAL A 160 10.35 -9.17 -5.06
CA VAL A 160 11.10 -9.91 -4.06
C VAL A 160 10.09 -10.68 -3.24
N GLY A 161 10.02 -11.99 -3.48
CA GLY A 161 8.98 -12.83 -2.90
C GLY A 161 7.60 -12.53 -3.52
N ILE A 162 6.56 -12.77 -2.72
CA ILE A 162 5.15 -12.59 -3.12
C ILE A 162 4.59 -11.31 -2.48
N PRO A 163 3.65 -10.60 -3.15
CA PRO A 163 2.84 -9.57 -2.52
C PRO A 163 2.14 -10.10 -1.27
N ARG A 164 1.97 -9.27 -0.24
CA ARG A 164 1.36 -9.66 1.03
C ARG A 164 0.28 -8.67 1.43
N LEU A 165 -0.92 -9.18 1.70
CA LEU A 165 -1.99 -8.42 2.34
C LEU A 165 -1.60 -8.16 3.80
N ALA A 166 -1.71 -6.92 4.22
CA ALA A 166 -1.34 -6.50 5.56
C ALA A 166 -2.49 -6.67 6.56
N ASN A 167 -2.13 -6.93 7.80
CA ASN A 167 -3.02 -7.06 8.95
C ASN A 167 -2.75 -6.01 10.03
N GLY A 168 -2.06 -4.92 9.67
CA GLY A 168 -1.71 -3.83 10.60
C GLY A 168 -0.48 -4.10 11.46
N THR A 169 0.14 -5.27 11.37
CA THR A 169 1.40 -5.57 12.08
C THR A 169 2.63 -5.29 11.20
N GLU A 170 3.82 -5.20 11.81
CA GLU A 170 5.06 -5.02 11.06
C GLU A 170 5.28 -6.19 10.08
N LEU A 171 5.43 -5.88 8.80
CA LEU A 171 5.75 -6.88 7.80
C LEU A 171 7.24 -7.16 7.81
N SER A 172 7.62 -8.43 7.82
CA SER A 172 9.02 -8.87 7.78
C SER A 172 9.27 -9.84 6.63
N ILE A 173 10.27 -9.54 5.80
CA ILE A 173 10.72 -10.39 4.69
C ILE A 173 12.19 -10.72 4.86
N ASP A 174 12.49 -12.02 4.97
CA ASP A 174 13.86 -12.53 4.89
C ASP A 174 14.25 -12.76 3.42
N ILE A 175 15.41 -12.22 3.06
CA ILE A 175 15.94 -12.15 1.71
C ILE A 175 17.24 -12.93 1.70
N ALA A 176 17.23 -14.10 1.06
CA ALA A 176 18.40 -14.96 0.96
C ALA A 176 19.40 -14.44 -0.10
N ALA A 177 20.68 -14.66 0.18
CA ALA A 177 21.76 -14.40 -0.75
C ALA A 177 22.20 -15.68 -1.49
N PRO A 178 22.29 -15.70 -2.84
CA PRO A 178 21.83 -14.69 -3.80
C PRO A 178 20.34 -14.83 -4.18
N LEU A 179 19.73 -13.68 -4.51
CA LEU A 179 18.47 -13.66 -5.25
C LEU A 179 18.63 -14.47 -6.56
N ALA A 180 17.54 -15.08 -7.04
CA ALA A 180 17.56 -15.94 -8.23
C ALA A 180 18.30 -15.26 -9.41
N GLY A 181 19.34 -15.90 -9.94
CA GLY A 181 20.19 -15.35 -11.03
C GLY A 181 21.70 -15.34 -10.75
N GLY A 182 22.14 -15.65 -9.53
CA GLY A 182 23.51 -16.14 -9.24
C GLY A 182 24.64 -15.10 -9.15
N ALA A 183 24.40 -13.82 -9.45
CA ALA A 183 25.37 -12.75 -9.17
C ALA A 183 24.68 -11.58 -8.45
N PHE A 184 25.24 -11.16 -7.32
CA PHE A 184 24.85 -9.88 -6.74
C PHE A 184 25.45 -8.74 -7.56
N PRO A 185 24.65 -7.76 -7.99
CA PRO A 185 25.24 -6.49 -8.38
C PRO A 185 25.93 -5.87 -7.15
N ASP A 186 26.96 -5.05 -7.38
CA ASP A 186 27.68 -4.36 -6.30
C ASP A 186 26.77 -3.48 -5.43
N ARG A 187 25.58 -3.17 -5.92
CA ARG A 187 24.53 -2.40 -5.26
C ARG A 187 23.17 -2.98 -5.64
N LEU A 188 22.29 -3.10 -4.65
CA LEU A 188 20.86 -3.33 -4.84
C LEU A 188 20.10 -2.15 -4.23
N PHE A 189 19.05 -1.76 -4.93
CA PHE A 189 18.07 -0.79 -4.51
C PHE A 189 16.76 -1.51 -4.24
N TRP A 190 16.01 -1.01 -3.27
CA TRP A 190 14.77 -1.60 -2.81
C TRP A 190 13.69 -0.55 -2.78
N ARG A 191 12.46 -0.95 -3.06
CA ARG A 191 11.27 -0.15 -2.82
C ARG A 191 10.14 -1.03 -2.36
N VAL A 192 9.20 -0.42 -1.65
CA VAL A 192 7.93 -1.05 -1.28
C VAL A 192 6.86 -0.42 -2.15
N VAL A 193 6.13 -1.26 -2.87
CA VAL A 193 4.96 -0.88 -3.66
C VAL A 193 3.72 -1.23 -2.86
N ILE A 194 2.77 -0.31 -2.83
CA ILE A 194 1.54 -0.43 -2.08
C ILE A 194 0.40 -0.40 -3.07
N ALA A 195 -0.59 -1.23 -2.86
CA ALA A 195 -1.78 -1.28 -3.68
C ALA A 195 -3.00 -1.55 -2.80
N ASP A 196 -4.11 -0.93 -3.19
CA ASP A 196 -5.43 -1.36 -2.77
C ASP A 196 -5.87 -2.56 -3.61
N ARG A 197 -6.64 -3.43 -2.96
CA ARG A 197 -7.14 -4.68 -3.53
C ARG A 197 -8.57 -4.85 -3.09
N ASP A 198 -9.38 -5.37 -3.98
CA ASP A 198 -10.76 -5.81 -3.79
C ASP A 198 -10.73 -7.30 -4.17
N ASP A 199 -10.94 -8.18 -3.18
CA ASP A 199 -10.67 -9.62 -3.29
C ASP A 199 -11.90 -10.47 -3.62
N ASP A 200 -13.11 -9.98 -3.36
CA ASP A 200 -14.38 -10.61 -3.73
C ASP A 200 -15.12 -9.87 -4.86
N PHE A 201 -14.59 -8.73 -5.31
CA PHE A 201 -15.09 -7.93 -6.42
C PHE A 201 -16.46 -7.29 -6.14
N ASP A 202 -16.74 -6.96 -4.87
CA ASP A 202 -17.99 -6.34 -4.47
C ASP A 202 -17.99 -4.80 -4.63
N THR A 203 -16.83 -4.21 -4.93
CA THR A 203 -16.52 -2.78 -5.09
C THR A 203 -16.05 -2.02 -3.85
N LEU A 204 -15.88 -2.69 -2.71
CA LEU A 204 -15.08 -2.21 -1.59
C LEU A 204 -13.67 -2.79 -1.66
N THR A 205 -12.67 -1.98 -1.31
CA THR A 205 -11.32 -2.50 -1.09
C THR A 205 -11.23 -3.24 0.24
N ASN A 206 -10.34 -4.22 0.34
CA ASN A 206 -9.97 -4.89 1.59
C ASN A 206 -9.57 -3.90 2.71
N TYR A 207 -9.10 -2.70 2.35
CA TYR A 207 -8.84 -1.62 3.30
C TYR A 207 -10.15 -1.06 3.86
N GLU A 208 -11.08 -0.68 3.01
CA GLU A 208 -12.40 -0.13 3.37
C GLU A 208 -13.23 -1.13 4.17
N GLU A 209 -13.24 -2.39 3.73
CA GLU A 209 -13.86 -3.50 4.46
C GLU A 209 -13.28 -3.64 5.87
N SER A 210 -11.97 -3.45 6.03
CA SER A 210 -11.34 -3.48 7.35
C SER A 210 -11.76 -2.31 8.27
N ILE A 211 -12.24 -1.20 7.70
CA ILE A 211 -12.77 -0.05 8.45
C ILE A 211 -14.21 -0.34 8.92
N ILE A 212 -15.06 -0.92 8.08
CA ILE A 212 -16.45 -1.25 8.43
C ILE A 212 -16.61 -2.61 9.13
N GLY A 213 -15.56 -3.43 9.11
CA GLY A 213 -15.55 -4.74 9.75
C GLY A 213 -16.09 -5.88 8.88
N SER A 214 -16.40 -5.60 7.61
CA SER A 214 -16.80 -6.62 6.64
C SER A 214 -15.62 -7.53 6.27
N LYS A 215 -15.88 -8.55 5.45
CA LYS A 215 -14.99 -9.67 5.20
C LYS A 215 -14.41 -9.56 3.78
N PRO A 216 -13.07 -9.42 3.64
CA PRO A 216 -12.39 -9.24 2.36
C PRO A 216 -12.49 -10.31 1.28
N TYR A 217 -13.30 -11.33 1.48
CA TYR A 217 -13.45 -12.45 0.55
C TYR A 217 -14.93 -12.86 0.45
N SER A 218 -15.85 -11.98 0.86
CA SER A 218 -17.28 -12.21 0.94
C SER A 218 -18.03 -10.92 0.64
N TRP A 219 -18.52 -10.81 -0.59
CA TRP A 219 -19.33 -9.66 -1.05
C TRP A 219 -20.60 -9.40 -0.21
N ASP A 220 -20.99 -10.33 0.65
CA ASP A 220 -22.10 -10.31 1.60
C ASP A 220 -21.57 -10.92 2.91
N SER A 221 -21.20 -10.07 3.85
CA SER A 221 -20.39 -10.44 5.00
C SER A 221 -21.18 -11.06 6.12
N ASP A 222 -22.41 -10.66 6.34
CA ASP A 222 -23.27 -11.29 7.34
C ASP A 222 -24.17 -12.39 6.77
N GLY A 223 -24.31 -12.46 5.45
CA GLY A 223 -25.05 -13.50 4.74
C GLY A 223 -26.56 -13.29 4.79
N ASP A 224 -27.04 -12.05 4.77
CA ASP A 224 -28.46 -11.70 4.69
C ASP A 224 -28.99 -11.53 3.25
N SER A 225 -28.11 -11.62 2.24
CA SER A 225 -28.36 -11.45 0.79
C SER A 225 -28.33 -10.00 0.29
N ILE A 226 -27.89 -9.04 1.09
CA ILE A 226 -27.47 -7.71 0.64
C ILE A 226 -25.93 -7.72 0.54
N GLY A 227 -25.38 -7.05 -0.48
CA GLY A 227 -23.92 -6.94 -0.59
C GLY A 227 -23.37 -5.82 0.28
N ASP A 228 -22.16 -5.98 0.81
CA ASP A 228 -21.54 -5.05 1.77
C ASP A 228 -21.51 -3.61 1.25
N THR A 229 -21.15 -3.44 -0.03
CA THR A 229 -21.20 -2.13 -0.70
C THR A 229 -22.61 -1.53 -0.67
N ALA A 230 -23.64 -2.31 -0.98
CA ALA A 230 -25.02 -1.81 -1.05
C ALA A 230 -25.57 -1.44 0.33
N GLU A 231 -25.21 -2.20 1.35
CA GLU A 231 -25.53 -1.86 2.74
C GLU A 231 -24.91 -0.54 3.14
N TYR A 232 -23.63 -0.32 2.81
CA TYR A 232 -22.95 0.93 3.13
C TYR A 232 -23.49 2.13 2.34
N ASP A 233 -23.56 2.04 1.01
CA ASP A 233 -23.84 3.18 0.13
C ASP A 233 -25.33 3.50 -0.02
N LEU A 234 -26.18 2.48 -0.07
CA LEU A 234 -27.59 2.64 -0.49
C LEU A 234 -28.57 2.52 0.68
N TYR A 235 -28.42 1.47 1.49
CA TYR A 235 -29.40 1.14 2.52
C TYR A 235 -29.03 1.69 3.90
N HIS A 236 -27.76 2.01 4.11
CA HIS A 236 -27.20 2.46 5.38
C HIS A 236 -27.47 1.48 6.52
N THR A 237 -27.38 0.19 6.22
CA THR A 237 -27.42 -0.94 7.15
C THR A 237 -25.99 -1.38 7.48
N SER A 238 -25.86 -2.28 8.45
CA SER A 238 -24.58 -2.79 8.92
C SER A 238 -24.22 -4.10 8.23
N SER A 239 -23.17 -4.09 7.41
CA SER A 239 -22.68 -5.28 6.67
C SER A 239 -22.12 -6.44 7.50
N ILE A 240 -22.22 -6.35 8.81
CA ILE A 240 -21.80 -7.39 9.76
C ILE A 240 -22.96 -7.85 10.66
N SER A 241 -24.18 -7.39 10.39
CA SER A 241 -25.35 -7.66 11.21
C SER A 241 -26.60 -7.77 10.34
N ARG A 242 -27.08 -9.01 10.14
CA ARG A 242 -28.26 -9.31 9.32
C ARG A 242 -29.55 -8.57 9.69
N ASP A 243 -29.55 -7.92 10.85
CA ASP A 243 -30.63 -7.20 11.50
C ASP A 243 -29.93 -6.04 12.21
N THR A 244 -29.86 -4.89 11.54
CA THR A 244 -29.03 -3.77 11.99
C THR A 244 -29.58 -3.11 13.25
N ASP A 245 -30.90 -3.01 13.38
CA ASP A 245 -31.56 -2.35 14.50
C ASP A 245 -32.00 -3.31 15.63
N LEU A 246 -31.81 -4.61 15.42
CA LEU A 246 -32.06 -5.70 16.35
C LEU A 246 -33.53 -5.85 16.73
N ASP A 247 -34.45 -5.54 15.81
CA ASP A 247 -35.89 -5.66 16.04
C ASP A 247 -36.45 -7.08 15.76
N GLY A 248 -35.62 -7.96 15.18
CA GLY A 248 -35.96 -9.34 14.83
C GLY A 248 -36.39 -9.55 13.38
N VAL A 249 -36.31 -8.54 12.52
CA VAL A 249 -36.49 -8.61 11.07
C VAL A 249 -35.13 -8.40 10.41
N SER A 250 -34.82 -9.17 9.36
CA SER A 250 -33.56 -8.95 8.65
C SER A 250 -33.60 -7.67 7.81
N ASP A 251 -32.45 -7.02 7.62
CA ASP A 251 -32.33 -5.81 6.79
C ASP A 251 -32.88 -6.08 5.38
N PHE A 252 -32.56 -7.24 4.80
CA PHE A 252 -33.13 -7.69 3.53
C PHE A 252 -34.68 -7.72 3.53
N ASP A 253 -35.28 -8.29 4.57
CA ASP A 253 -36.74 -8.39 4.69
C ASP A 253 -37.38 -7.00 4.84
N GLU A 254 -36.75 -6.09 5.59
CA GLU A 254 -37.22 -4.72 5.75
C GLU A 254 -37.22 -3.95 4.43
N ILE A 255 -36.11 -4.00 3.70
CA ILE A 255 -35.95 -3.35 2.39
C ILE A 255 -36.96 -3.88 1.38
N MET A 256 -37.13 -5.20 1.32
CA MET A 256 -38.10 -5.84 0.41
C MET A 256 -39.55 -5.47 0.74
N ARG A 257 -39.91 -5.42 2.02
CA ARG A 257 -41.24 -4.97 2.46
C ARG A 257 -41.50 -3.53 2.05
N ASN A 258 -40.53 -2.64 2.26
CA ASN A 258 -40.67 -1.23 1.90
C ASN A 258 -40.82 -1.05 0.38
N PHE A 259 -40.02 -1.77 -0.42
CA PHE A 259 -40.14 -1.75 -1.88
C PHE A 259 -41.52 -2.22 -2.37
N MET A 260 -42.06 -3.26 -1.75
CA MET A 260 -43.39 -3.77 -2.08
C MET A 260 -44.49 -2.74 -1.75
N LEU A 261 -44.40 -2.05 -0.61
CA LEU A 261 -45.37 -1.01 -0.24
C LEU A 261 -45.39 0.16 -1.24
N LEU A 262 -44.24 0.54 -1.80
CA LEU A 262 -44.12 1.61 -2.80
C LEU A 262 -44.65 1.23 -4.19
N CYS A 263 -44.61 -0.06 -4.56
CA CYS A 263 -45.12 -0.52 -5.86
C CYS A 263 -46.65 -0.74 -5.89
N TYR A 264 -47.29 -0.82 -4.72
CA TYR A 264 -48.74 -1.04 -4.58
C TYR A 264 -49.51 0.19 -4.10
N SER A 265 -48.88 1.36 -4.04
CA SER A 265 -49.48 2.68 -3.75
C SER A 265 -49.63 3.53 -5.00
#